data_AF-A0A6A3HYZ8-F1
#
_entry.id   AF-A0A6A3HYZ8-F1
#
_cell.length_a   1.000
_cell.length_b   1.000
_cell.length_c   1.000
_cell.angle_alpha   90.00
_cell.angle_beta   90.00
_cell.angle_gamma   90.00
#
_symmetry.space_group_name_H-M   'P 1'
#
loop_
_entity.id
_entity.type
_entity.pdbx_description
1 polymer ?
#
loop_
_entity_poly.entity_id
_entity_poly.type
_entity_poly.pdbx_seq_one_letter_code
_entity_poly.pdbx_strand_id
1 'polypeptide(L)'
;MDTGRMDENAIIQSCPNLLELTLLRELIEVQLDFREYRAAKTPIPKLTFSWFNLPKLAAYLSDPENPLTKCVRRLRVSLLRCFVPVADLESGNASNFPYYVNAVVKMLEKNERLEYLSVDSPYIRFVSDIKRFHLKPIHRQRKPLQRKCMLAFLSVLESRAPTEQTKKKKKNENSETVLGQIDQHVVVNIFSFAAPPVLREVYFESPQRVVFDDGPQGQRRVQGRHGQFLQDQQAQLAPPALHGEQEQGN
;
A
#
# COMPACT_ATOMS: atom_id res chain seq x y z
N MET A 1 17.90 0.23 -32.21
CA MET A 1 18.95 0.53 -31.21
C MET A 1 18.44 0.00 -29.89
N ASP A 2 19.03 -1.09 -29.40
CA ASP A 2 18.65 -1.72 -28.14
C ASP A 2 19.18 -0.85 -26.99
N THR A 3 18.33 0.02 -26.45
CA THR A 3 18.66 0.81 -25.25
C THR A 3 18.81 -0.14 -24.07
N GLY A 4 20.04 -0.31 -23.58
CA GLY A 4 20.46 -1.15 -22.46
C GLY A 4 19.37 -1.52 -21.46
N ARG A 5 18.61 -2.57 -21.78
CA ARG A 5 17.52 -3.06 -20.92
C ARG A 5 18.16 -3.87 -19.81
N MET A 6 18.37 -3.23 -18.68
CA MET A 6 18.87 -3.89 -17.46
C MET A 6 17.95 -5.05 -17.08
N ASP A 7 18.48 -6.28 -17.00
CA ASP A 7 17.74 -7.43 -16.48
C ASP A 7 17.65 -7.32 -14.96
N GLU A 8 16.45 -7.15 -14.44
CA GLU A 8 16.19 -7.02 -13.00
C GLU A 8 16.69 -8.25 -12.23
N ASN A 9 16.63 -9.44 -12.84
CA ASN A 9 17.10 -10.67 -12.20
C ASN A 9 18.62 -10.73 -12.13
N ALA A 10 19.34 -10.11 -13.08
CA ALA A 10 20.79 -10.03 -13.03
C ALA A 10 21.26 -9.22 -11.82
N ILE A 11 20.55 -8.16 -11.43
CA ILE A 11 20.81 -7.37 -10.21
C ILE A 11 20.64 -8.26 -8.98
N ILE A 12 19.50 -8.95 -8.89
CA ILE A 12 19.14 -9.80 -7.74
C ILE A 12 20.18 -10.92 -7.56
N GLN A 13 20.64 -11.52 -8.65
CA GLN A 13 21.66 -12.58 -8.63
C GLN A 13 23.06 -12.06 -8.29
N SER A 14 23.41 -10.85 -8.74
CA SER A 14 24.72 -10.25 -8.49
C SER A 14 24.88 -9.74 -7.05
N CYS A 15 23.78 -9.53 -6.32
CA CYS A 15 23.78 -8.96 -4.98
C CYS A 15 23.26 -9.97 -3.93
N PRO A 16 24.12 -10.85 -3.38
CA PRO A 16 23.68 -11.92 -2.46
C PRO A 16 23.21 -11.43 -1.09
N ASN A 17 23.56 -10.20 -0.70
CA ASN A 17 23.11 -9.57 0.55
C ASN A 17 21.99 -8.54 0.33
N LEU A 18 21.41 -8.49 -0.88
CA LEU A 18 20.32 -7.57 -1.20
C LEU A 18 19.12 -7.86 -0.30
N LEU A 19 18.72 -6.86 0.49
CA LEU A 19 17.56 -6.90 1.38
C LEU A 19 16.36 -6.20 0.75
N GLU A 20 16.59 -5.11 0.03
CA GLU A 20 15.55 -4.32 -0.62
C GLU A 20 16.03 -3.83 -1.99
N LEU A 21 15.11 -3.66 -2.92
CA LEU A 21 15.40 -3.14 -4.26
C LEU A 21 14.22 -2.31 -4.75
N THR A 22 14.48 -1.07 -5.15
CA THR A 22 13.49 -0.22 -5.80
C THR A 22 13.78 -0.13 -7.28
N LEU A 23 12.77 -0.42 -8.09
CA LEU A 23 12.85 -0.44 -9.55
C LEU A 23 11.78 0.52 -10.09
N LEU A 24 12.19 1.46 -10.93
CA LEU A 24 11.31 2.42 -11.59
C LEU A 24 11.42 2.23 -13.10
N ARG A 25 10.27 2.06 -13.76
CA ARG A 25 10.18 2.12 -15.22
C ARG A 25 8.89 2.83 -15.63
N GLU A 26 9.04 3.94 -16.34
CA GLU A 26 7.97 4.75 -16.94
C GLU A 26 6.77 5.01 -16.00
N LEU A 27 5.81 4.09 -15.98
CA LEU A 27 4.53 4.18 -15.29
C LEU A 27 4.55 3.50 -13.92
N ILE A 28 5.54 2.67 -13.61
CA ILE A 28 5.50 1.76 -12.47
C ILE A 28 6.80 1.85 -11.67
N GLU A 29 6.65 2.11 -10.38
CA GLU A 29 7.69 1.94 -9.37
C GLU A 29 7.34 0.76 -8.46
N VAL A 30 8.29 -0.13 -8.23
CA VAL A 30 8.13 -1.28 -7.34
C VAL A 30 9.27 -1.29 -6.33
N GLN A 31 8.94 -1.35 -5.04
CA GLN A 31 9.89 -1.69 -3.98
C GLN A 31 9.71 -3.15 -3.56
N LEU A 32 10.80 -3.90 -3.65
CA LEU A 32 10.92 -5.31 -3.28
C LEU A 32 11.58 -5.44 -1.92
N ASP A 33 11.10 -6.37 -1.10
CA ASP A 33 11.70 -6.80 0.17
C ASP A 33 12.06 -8.30 0.09
N PHE A 34 13.34 -8.60 0.31
CA PHE A 34 13.90 -9.95 0.27
C PHE A 34 14.27 -10.49 1.65
N ARG A 35 14.00 -9.75 2.73
CA ARG A 35 14.38 -10.15 4.10
C ARG A 35 13.85 -11.54 4.47
N GLU A 36 12.65 -11.91 4.02
CA GLU A 36 12.08 -13.25 4.25
C GLU A 36 12.95 -14.36 3.62
N TYR A 37 13.38 -14.18 2.37
CA TYR A 37 14.26 -15.12 1.67
C TYR A 37 15.64 -15.20 2.34
N ARG A 38 16.19 -14.05 2.75
CA ARG A 38 17.50 -14.00 3.44
C ARG A 38 17.45 -14.66 4.81
N ALA A 39 16.40 -14.41 5.59
CA ALA A 39 16.20 -15.04 6.89
C ALA A 39 16.00 -16.56 6.76
N ALA A 40 15.31 -17.01 5.72
CA ALA A 40 15.11 -18.44 5.44
C ALA A 40 16.33 -19.12 4.78
N LYS A 41 17.36 -18.36 4.40
CA LYS A 41 18.52 -18.83 3.61
C LYS A 41 18.10 -19.52 2.31
N THR A 42 16.98 -19.08 1.71
CA THR A 42 16.48 -19.62 0.45
C THR A 42 16.88 -18.70 -0.71
N PRO A 43 17.13 -19.26 -1.91
CA PRO A 43 17.41 -18.45 -3.08
C PRO A 43 16.17 -17.64 -3.46
N ILE A 44 16.39 -16.40 -3.90
CA ILE A 44 15.32 -15.57 -4.45
C ILE A 44 14.95 -16.16 -5.83
N PRO A 45 13.68 -16.53 -6.06
CA PRO A 45 13.25 -17.06 -7.35
C PRO A 45 13.32 -15.99 -8.43
N LYS A 46 13.38 -16.41 -9.69
CA LYS A 46 13.33 -15.50 -10.83
C LYS A 46 12.01 -14.73 -10.82
N LEU A 47 12.09 -13.40 -10.79
CA LEU A 47 10.94 -12.52 -10.79
C LEU A 47 10.59 -12.11 -12.22
N THR A 48 9.29 -12.12 -12.54
CA THR A 48 8.78 -11.71 -13.84
C THR A 48 8.02 -10.40 -13.71
N PHE A 49 8.50 -9.35 -14.38
CA PHE A 49 7.87 -8.03 -14.36
C PHE A 49 7.16 -7.72 -15.67
N SER A 50 5.96 -7.14 -15.56
CA SER A 50 5.16 -6.69 -16.70
C SER A 50 5.06 -5.17 -16.73
N TRP A 51 6.22 -4.50 -16.84
CA TRP A 51 6.38 -3.04 -16.70
C TRP A 51 5.45 -2.21 -17.60
N PHE A 52 5.18 -2.70 -18.82
CA PHE A 52 4.38 -1.99 -19.82
C PHE A 52 2.93 -2.48 -19.89
N ASN A 53 2.55 -3.48 -19.09
CA ASN A 53 1.19 -4.01 -19.04
C ASN A 53 0.79 -4.15 -17.58
N LEU A 54 0.25 -3.05 -17.05
CA LEU A 54 -0.25 -2.92 -15.69
C LEU A 54 -1.32 -3.96 -15.35
N PRO A 55 -2.32 -4.29 -16.20
CA PRO A 55 -3.28 -5.34 -15.90
C PRO A 55 -2.63 -6.70 -15.66
N LYS A 56 -1.62 -7.04 -16.45
CA LYS A 56 -0.85 -8.28 -16.28
C LYS A 56 0.02 -8.24 -15.02
N LEU A 57 0.63 -7.10 -14.69
CA LEU A 57 1.33 -6.93 -13.41
C LEU A 57 0.35 -7.08 -12.23
N ALA A 58 -0.81 -6.44 -12.30
CA ALA A 58 -1.85 -6.51 -11.29
C ALA A 58 -2.35 -7.95 -11.11
N ALA A 59 -2.47 -8.72 -12.20
CA ALA A 59 -2.79 -10.15 -12.15
C ALA A 59 -1.71 -10.95 -11.42
N TYR A 60 -0.41 -10.70 -11.70
CA TYR A 60 0.67 -11.33 -10.94
C TYR A 60 0.58 -11.01 -9.44
N LEU A 61 0.37 -9.74 -9.09
CA LEU A 61 0.25 -9.29 -7.71
C LEU A 61 -1.04 -9.74 -7.01
N SER A 62 -2.02 -10.23 -7.76
CA SER A 62 -3.26 -10.80 -7.20
C SER A 62 -3.09 -12.26 -6.78
N ASP A 63 -2.06 -12.94 -7.29
CA ASP A 63 -1.79 -14.35 -7.03
C ASP A 63 -0.85 -14.47 -5.81
N PRO A 64 -1.31 -15.06 -4.69
CA PRO A 64 -0.49 -15.22 -3.50
C PRO A 64 0.69 -16.17 -3.69
N GLU A 65 0.62 -17.09 -4.66
CA GLU A 65 1.71 -18.02 -4.95
C GLU A 65 2.78 -17.43 -5.86
N ASN A 66 2.46 -16.34 -6.55
CA ASN A 66 3.42 -15.64 -7.38
C ASN A 66 4.57 -15.08 -6.51
N PRO A 67 5.85 -15.40 -6.81
CA PRO A 67 6.96 -14.90 -6.02
C PRO A 67 7.06 -13.38 -5.98
N LEU A 68 6.61 -12.69 -7.04
CA LEU A 68 6.57 -11.24 -7.09
C LEU A 68 5.66 -10.69 -5.99
N THR A 69 4.47 -11.27 -5.79
CA THR A 69 3.54 -10.89 -4.72
C THR A 69 4.14 -11.01 -3.33
N LYS A 70 5.01 -12.00 -3.12
CA LYS A 70 5.70 -12.22 -1.84
C LYS A 70 6.80 -11.17 -1.58
N CYS A 71 7.39 -10.62 -2.64
CA CYS A 71 8.48 -9.64 -2.56
C CYS A 71 7.98 -8.19 -2.59
N VAL A 72 6.92 -7.86 -3.33
CA VAL A 72 6.47 -6.47 -3.50
C VAL A 72 5.86 -5.94 -2.21
N ARG A 73 6.41 -4.82 -1.73
CA ARG A 73 5.85 -4.07 -0.59
C ARG A 73 5.22 -2.76 -0.97
N ARG A 74 5.87 -2.03 -1.87
CA ARG A 74 5.37 -0.73 -2.34
C ARG A 74 5.21 -0.75 -3.85
N LEU A 75 4.09 -0.20 -4.28
CA LEU A 75 3.76 -0.02 -5.69
C LEU A 75 3.35 1.45 -5.89
N ARG A 76 3.98 2.12 -6.85
CA ARG A 76 3.49 3.40 -7.36
C ARG A 76 3.15 3.24 -8.83
N VAL A 77 1.98 3.73 -9.21
CA VAL A 77 1.48 3.65 -10.58
C VAL A 77 1.15 5.06 -11.06
N SER A 78 1.89 5.53 -12.06
CA SER A 78 1.57 6.77 -12.76
C SER A 78 0.74 6.46 -13.99
N LEU A 79 -0.56 6.74 -13.92
CA LEU A 79 -1.48 6.61 -15.04
C LEU A 79 -1.50 7.87 -15.92
N LEU A 80 -0.70 8.89 -15.60
CA LEU A 80 -0.65 10.15 -16.34
C LEU A 80 -0.21 9.98 -17.80
N ARG A 81 0.54 8.92 -18.10
CA ARG A 81 1.17 8.66 -19.40
C ARG A 81 0.76 7.32 -20.02
N CYS A 82 -0.30 6.68 -19.52
CA CYS A 82 -0.74 5.39 -20.04
C CYS A 82 -1.08 5.48 -21.53
N PHE A 83 -0.24 4.86 -22.36
CA PHE A 83 -0.47 4.66 -23.79
C PHE A 83 -1.22 3.33 -23.98
N VAL A 84 -2.28 3.33 -24.79
CA VAL A 84 -3.15 2.15 -24.95
C VAL A 84 -2.75 1.40 -26.20
N PRO A 85 -2.53 0.07 -26.13
CA PRO A 85 -2.26 -0.74 -27.30
C PRO A 85 -3.42 -0.68 -28.31
N VAL A 86 -3.08 -0.55 -29.59
CA VAL A 86 -4.05 -0.40 -30.70
C VAL A 86 -5.09 -1.53 -30.73
N ALA A 87 -4.70 -2.77 -30.37
CA ALA A 87 -5.62 -3.90 -30.30
C ALA A 87 -6.77 -3.72 -29.28
N ASP A 88 -6.51 -3.00 -28.17
CA ASP A 88 -7.54 -2.71 -27.17
C ASP A 88 -8.51 -1.62 -27.67
N LEU A 89 -8.02 -0.66 -28.47
CA LEU A 89 -8.84 0.32 -29.19
C LEU A 89 -9.75 -0.36 -30.23
N GLU A 90 -9.20 -1.29 -31.00
CA GLU A 90 -9.91 -1.97 -32.10
C GLU A 90 -11.04 -2.89 -31.61
N SER A 91 -10.91 -3.46 -30.40
CA SER A 91 -11.94 -4.33 -29.82
C SER A 91 -13.13 -3.58 -29.20
N GLY A 92 -13.12 -2.23 -29.18
CA GLY A 92 -14.17 -1.43 -28.55
C GLY A 92 -14.21 -1.51 -27.02
N ASN A 93 -13.28 -2.24 -26.40
CA ASN A 93 -13.18 -2.42 -24.95
C ASN A 93 -12.30 -1.37 -24.26
N ALA A 94 -11.67 -0.46 -25.03
CA ALA A 94 -10.77 0.60 -24.58
C ALA A 94 -11.46 1.75 -23.81
N SER A 95 -12.10 1.40 -22.69
CA SER A 95 -12.41 2.32 -21.60
C SER A 95 -11.14 2.50 -20.74
N ASN A 96 -10.12 3.12 -21.33
CA ASN A 96 -8.70 2.96 -20.95
C ASN A 96 -8.37 3.19 -19.48
N PHE A 97 -8.88 4.26 -18.88
CA PHE A 97 -8.65 4.52 -17.45
C PHE A 97 -9.43 3.59 -16.52
N PRO A 98 -10.76 3.40 -16.70
CA PRO A 98 -11.49 2.35 -16.00
C PRO A 98 -10.80 0.99 -16.08
N TYR A 99 -10.25 0.61 -17.23
CA TYR A 99 -9.56 -0.67 -17.41
C TYR A 99 -8.34 -0.82 -16.50
N TYR A 100 -7.40 0.14 -16.52
CA TYR A 100 -6.21 0.12 -15.66
C TYR A 100 -6.55 0.21 -14.18
N VAL A 101 -7.46 1.12 -13.82
CA VAL A 101 -7.89 1.30 -12.43
C VAL A 101 -8.61 0.06 -11.92
N ASN A 102 -9.51 -0.54 -12.71
CA ASN A 102 -10.21 -1.77 -12.33
C ASN A 102 -9.23 -2.92 -12.10
N ALA A 103 -8.14 -3.00 -12.88
CA ALA A 103 -7.11 -4.00 -12.64
C ALA A 103 -6.41 -3.79 -11.28
N VAL A 104 -6.08 -2.54 -10.93
CA VAL A 104 -5.50 -2.20 -9.62
C VAL A 104 -6.49 -2.50 -8.49
N VAL A 105 -7.76 -2.15 -8.65
CA VAL A 105 -8.82 -2.43 -7.66
C VAL A 105 -9.00 -3.93 -7.46
N LYS A 106 -9.12 -4.71 -8.54
CA LYS A 106 -9.21 -6.19 -8.48
C LYS A 106 -7.98 -6.82 -7.82
N MET A 107 -6.81 -6.23 -8.03
CA MET A 107 -5.59 -6.65 -7.35
C MET A 107 -5.66 -6.37 -5.86
N LEU A 108 -6.09 -5.18 -5.43
CA LEU A 108 -6.23 -4.84 -4.01
C LEU A 108 -7.25 -5.70 -3.25
N GLU A 109 -8.25 -6.25 -3.95
CA GLU A 109 -9.24 -7.18 -3.39
C GLU A 109 -8.63 -8.53 -3.00
N LYS A 110 -7.61 -8.99 -3.73
CA LYS A 110 -6.99 -10.31 -3.54
C LYS A 110 -5.62 -10.24 -2.89
N ASN A 111 -4.89 -9.16 -3.13
CA ASN A 111 -3.58 -8.97 -2.58
C ASN A 111 -3.71 -8.67 -1.10
N GLU A 112 -3.11 -9.52 -0.26
CA GLU A 112 -3.09 -9.33 1.18
C GLU A 112 -1.73 -8.83 1.70
N ARG A 113 -0.72 -8.57 0.86
CA ARG A 113 0.66 -8.29 1.32
C ARG A 113 1.17 -6.89 1.02
N LEU A 114 0.58 -6.21 0.03
CA LEU A 114 0.99 -4.89 -0.42
C LEU A 114 0.74 -3.87 0.70
N GLU A 115 1.83 -3.25 1.16
CA GLU A 115 1.86 -2.29 2.26
C GLU A 115 1.48 -0.89 1.80
N TYR A 116 1.97 -0.51 0.62
CA TYR A 116 1.81 0.84 0.09
C TYR A 116 1.40 0.79 -1.37
N LEU A 117 0.35 1.54 -1.70
CA LEU A 117 -0.02 1.87 -3.07
C LEU A 117 -0.13 3.40 -3.21
N SER A 118 0.50 3.96 -4.24
CA SER A 118 0.17 5.30 -4.73
C SER A 118 -0.24 5.24 -6.20
N VAL A 119 -1.31 5.95 -6.55
CA VAL A 119 -1.82 6.05 -7.92
C VAL A 119 -1.89 7.51 -8.33
N ASP A 120 -1.09 7.88 -9.34
CA ASP A 120 -1.12 9.21 -9.93
C ASP A 120 -2.05 9.18 -11.15
N SER A 121 -3.19 9.90 -11.10
CA SER A 121 -4.20 9.87 -12.17
C SER A 121 -5.02 11.16 -12.23
N PRO A 122 -5.35 11.69 -13.42
CA PRO A 122 -6.22 12.85 -13.52
C PRO A 122 -7.71 12.51 -13.29
N TYR A 123 -8.07 11.23 -13.15
CA TYR A 123 -9.46 10.78 -13.03
C TYR A 123 -9.89 10.60 -11.58
N ILE A 124 -10.25 11.71 -10.94
CA ILE A 124 -10.65 11.74 -9.53
C ILE A 124 -11.87 10.88 -9.18
N ARG A 125 -12.69 10.49 -10.17
CA ARG A 125 -13.89 9.66 -9.94
C ARG A 125 -13.61 8.30 -9.31
N PHE A 126 -12.38 7.80 -9.44
CA PHE A 126 -11.96 6.51 -8.90
C PHE A 126 -11.29 6.58 -7.52
N VAL A 127 -11.16 7.79 -6.95
CA VAL A 127 -10.50 7.99 -5.65
C VAL A 127 -11.15 7.11 -4.59
N SER A 128 -12.48 7.08 -4.53
CA SER A 128 -13.23 6.30 -3.54
C SER A 128 -13.02 4.79 -3.69
N ASP A 129 -12.98 4.29 -4.93
CA ASP A 129 -12.79 2.86 -5.23
C ASP A 129 -11.42 2.35 -4.79
N ILE A 130 -10.39 3.20 -4.91
CA ILE A 130 -9.03 2.88 -4.48
C ILE A 130 -8.88 3.11 -2.96
N LYS A 131 -9.35 4.25 -2.44
CA LYS A 131 -9.21 4.60 -1.02
C LYS A 131 -9.99 3.72 -0.07
N ARG A 132 -11.02 2.99 -0.52
CA ARG A 132 -11.70 1.98 0.31
C ARG A 132 -10.77 0.86 0.82
N PHE A 133 -9.58 0.71 0.24
CA PHE A 133 -8.55 -0.24 0.71
C PHE A 133 -7.51 0.40 1.63
N HIS A 134 -7.58 1.71 1.86
CA HIS A 134 -6.74 2.39 2.83
C HIS A 134 -7.05 1.90 4.24
N LEU A 135 -6.00 1.74 5.04
CA LEU A 135 -6.03 1.24 6.41
C LEU A 135 -6.64 -0.16 6.57
N LYS A 136 -6.76 -0.93 5.48
CA LYS A 136 -7.12 -2.34 5.59
C LYS A 136 -5.93 -3.14 6.14
N PRO A 137 -6.15 -4.06 7.09
CA PRO A 137 -5.12 -4.95 7.57
C PRO A 137 -4.51 -5.75 6.42
N ILE A 138 -3.19 -5.97 6.48
CA ILE A 138 -2.48 -6.84 5.54
C ILE A 138 -2.03 -8.12 6.25
N HIS A 139 -1.97 -9.20 5.48
CA HIS A 139 -1.39 -10.47 5.86
C HIS A 139 0.13 -10.35 5.94
N ARG A 140 0.58 -9.82 7.08
CA ARG A 140 1.94 -9.99 7.57
C ARG A 140 1.90 -11.07 8.64
N GLN A 141 1.46 -12.29 8.29
CA GLN A 141 1.45 -13.39 9.25
C GLN A 141 2.86 -13.63 9.75
N ARG A 142 3.11 -13.14 10.96
CA ARG A 142 4.21 -13.56 11.80
C ARG A 142 3.82 -14.96 12.26
N LYS A 143 4.71 -15.93 12.04
CA LYS A 143 4.47 -17.34 12.35
C LYS A 143 3.82 -17.45 13.75
N PRO A 144 2.73 -18.21 13.91
CA PRO A 144 2.10 -18.40 15.21
C PRO A 144 3.14 -18.76 16.25
N LEU A 145 3.04 -18.13 17.43
CA LEU A 145 3.93 -18.44 18.53
C LEU A 145 3.87 -19.94 18.81
N GLN A 146 5.02 -20.61 18.92
CA GLN A 146 5.00 -22.04 19.29
C GLN A 146 4.32 -22.19 20.66
N ARG A 147 3.47 -23.21 20.82
CA ARG A 147 2.73 -23.44 22.09
C ARG A 147 3.62 -23.43 23.32
N LYS A 148 4.85 -23.94 23.21
CA LYS A 148 5.86 -23.90 24.30
C LYS A 148 6.20 -22.48 24.75
N CYS A 149 6.32 -21.54 23.81
CA CYS A 149 6.59 -20.12 24.10
C CYS A 149 5.37 -19.46 24.77
N MET A 150 4.14 -19.80 24.34
CA MET A 150 2.92 -19.31 24.97
C MET A 150 2.81 -19.80 26.41
N LEU A 151 3.04 -21.09 26.63
CA LEU A 151 2.99 -21.71 27.96
C LEU A 151 4.06 -21.11 28.87
N ALA A 152 5.30 -20.97 28.41
CA ALA A 152 6.36 -20.34 29.20
C ALA A 152 5.99 -18.91 29.64
N PHE A 153 5.39 -18.12 28.73
CA PHE A 153 4.94 -16.76 29.06
C PHE A 153 3.81 -16.76 30.10
N LEU A 154 2.79 -17.60 29.92
CA LEU A 154 1.70 -17.73 30.87
C LEU A 154 2.20 -18.18 32.25
N SER A 155 3.13 -19.14 32.31
CA SER A 155 3.74 -19.58 33.57
C SER A 155 4.54 -18.48 34.28
N VAL A 156 5.24 -17.62 33.54
CA VAL A 156 5.92 -16.45 34.12
C VAL A 156 4.91 -15.43 34.66
N LEU A 157 3.81 -15.19 33.95
CA LEU A 157 2.75 -14.30 34.43
C LEU A 157 2.01 -14.86 35.65
N GLU A 158 1.70 -16.15 35.66
CA GLU A 158 1.06 -16.84 36.80
C GLU A 158 1.94 -16.81 38.05
N SER A 159 3.26 -16.93 37.90
CA SER A 159 4.22 -16.80 39.02
C SER A 159 4.26 -15.39 39.66
N ARG A 160 3.67 -14.39 39.00
CA ARG A 160 3.56 -13.00 39.47
C ARG A 160 2.19 -12.65 40.04
N ALA A 161 1.21 -13.55 39.97
CA ALA A 161 -0.08 -13.34 40.63
C ALA A 161 0.16 -13.33 42.16
N PRO A 162 -0.21 -12.26 42.89
CA PRO A 162 -0.07 -12.24 44.33
C PRO A 162 -1.03 -13.28 44.90
N THR A 163 -0.47 -14.36 45.45
CA THR A 163 -1.21 -15.21 46.37
C THR A 163 -1.36 -14.41 47.66
N GLU A 164 -2.58 -13.93 47.91
CA GLU A 164 -3.00 -13.48 49.23
C GLU A 164 -2.60 -14.57 50.26
N GLN A 165 -1.98 -14.13 51.38
CA GLN A 165 -1.48 -14.91 52.53
C GLN A 165 -0.02 -15.40 52.37
N THR A 166 0.98 -15.09 53.22
CA THR A 166 1.01 -14.67 54.63
C THR A 166 2.39 -14.06 54.99
N LYS A 167 2.40 -13.15 55.97
CA LYS A 167 3.52 -12.47 56.66
C LYS A 167 4.86 -13.25 56.78
N LYS A 168 5.98 -12.64 56.34
CA LYS A 168 7.16 -12.25 57.17
C LYS A 168 8.34 -11.72 56.31
N LYS A 169 8.94 -10.63 56.80
CA LYS A 169 10.14 -9.93 56.30
C LYS A 169 11.27 -10.88 55.85
N LYS A 170 11.82 -10.62 54.66
CA LYS A 170 13.29 -10.52 54.50
C LYS A 170 13.63 -9.57 53.34
N LYS A 171 14.42 -8.57 53.70
CA LYS A 171 15.06 -7.57 52.84
C LYS A 171 15.97 -8.29 51.85
N ASN A 172 15.74 -8.14 50.55
CA ASN A 172 16.80 -8.23 49.56
C ASN A 172 16.44 -7.33 48.37
N GLU A 173 17.22 -6.26 48.23
CA GLU A 173 17.29 -5.47 47.02
C GLU A 173 17.80 -6.38 45.91
N ASN A 174 16.94 -6.66 44.93
CA ASN A 174 17.25 -7.00 43.53
C ASN A 174 15.91 -7.37 42.86
N SER A 175 15.07 -6.36 42.66
CA SER A 175 13.94 -6.43 41.73
C SER A 175 14.38 -6.39 40.26
N GLU A 176 15.69 -6.27 40.00
CA GLU A 176 16.29 -6.55 38.71
C GLU A 176 16.59 -8.04 38.60
N THR A 177 16.01 -8.71 37.59
CA THR A 177 16.60 -9.82 36.80
C THR A 177 15.66 -10.94 36.38
N VAL A 178 14.36 -10.94 36.74
CA VAL A 178 13.46 -12.00 36.20
C VAL A 178 13.21 -11.84 34.69
N LEU A 179 13.32 -10.61 34.16
CA LEU A 179 13.35 -10.39 32.69
C LEU A 179 14.62 -10.93 32.03
N GLY A 180 15.68 -11.21 32.79
CA GLY A 180 16.95 -11.74 32.27
C GLY A 180 16.93 -13.22 31.90
N GLN A 181 15.88 -13.97 32.27
CA GLN A 181 15.76 -15.41 31.98
C GLN A 181 14.85 -15.73 30.78
N ILE A 182 14.08 -14.77 30.28
CA ILE A 182 13.23 -15.02 29.10
C ILE A 182 14.13 -14.87 27.86
N ASP A 183 14.25 -15.96 27.11
CA ASP A 183 14.97 -15.98 25.85
C ASP A 183 14.50 -14.81 24.96
N GLN A 184 15.46 -14.02 24.46
CA GLN A 184 15.20 -12.84 23.64
C GLN A 184 14.35 -13.15 22.41
N HIS A 185 14.50 -14.34 21.81
CA HIS A 185 13.68 -14.79 20.68
C HIS A 185 12.24 -15.07 21.10
N VAL A 186 12.01 -15.57 22.32
CA VAL A 186 10.65 -15.75 22.86
C VAL A 186 9.99 -14.40 23.05
N VAL A 187 10.69 -13.41 23.61
CA VAL A 187 10.19 -12.04 23.78
C VAL A 187 9.88 -11.39 22.42
N VAL A 188 10.81 -11.47 21.47
CA VAL A 188 10.62 -10.94 20.10
C VAL A 188 9.42 -11.59 19.41
N ASN A 189 9.25 -12.91 19.54
CA ASN A 189 8.11 -13.62 18.96
C ASN A 189 6.79 -13.20 19.62
N ILE A 190 6.76 -12.97 20.93
CA ILE A 190 5.55 -12.55 21.67
C ILE A 190 5.11 -11.16 21.22
N PHE A 191 6.02 -10.18 21.25
CA PHE A 191 5.72 -8.84 20.76
C PHE A 191 5.43 -8.86 19.26
N SER A 192 6.03 -9.80 18.52
CA SER A 192 5.73 -9.99 17.11
C SER A 192 4.28 -10.44 16.89
N PHE A 193 3.83 -11.43 17.67
CA PHE A 193 2.47 -11.97 17.64
C PHE A 193 1.42 -10.99 18.16
N ALA A 194 1.74 -10.26 19.23
CA ALA A 194 0.84 -9.28 19.85
C ALA A 194 0.82 -7.92 19.15
N ALA A 195 1.68 -7.71 18.14
CA ALA A 195 1.69 -6.45 17.41
C ALA A 195 0.37 -6.24 16.67
N PRO A 196 -0.13 -4.98 16.62
CA PRO A 196 -1.24 -4.64 15.77
C PRO A 196 -0.99 -5.08 14.32
N PRO A 197 -2.05 -5.46 13.57
CA PRO A 197 -1.94 -5.71 12.14
C PRO A 197 -1.30 -4.51 11.45
N VAL A 198 -0.38 -4.78 10.52
CA VAL A 198 0.11 -3.72 9.64
C VAL A 198 -1.06 -3.27 8.77
N LEU A 199 -1.24 -1.95 8.65
CA LEU A 199 -2.32 -1.36 7.88
C LEU A 199 -1.79 -0.91 6.52
N ARG A 200 -2.57 -1.15 5.46
CA ARG A 200 -2.23 -0.72 4.10
C ARG A 200 -2.35 0.79 3.95
N GLU A 201 -1.34 1.41 3.38
CA GLU A 201 -1.37 2.80 2.97
C GLU A 201 -1.77 2.90 1.49
N VAL A 202 -2.78 3.71 1.18
CA VAL A 202 -3.27 3.88 -0.18
C VAL A 202 -3.46 5.36 -0.45
N TYR A 203 -2.70 5.87 -1.41
CA TYR A 203 -2.71 7.26 -1.84
C TYR A 203 -3.20 7.38 -3.27
N PHE A 204 -3.85 8.51 -3.54
CA PHE A 204 -4.27 8.89 -4.88
C PHE A 204 -3.85 10.34 -5.08
N GLU A 205 -3.01 10.57 -6.09
CA GLU A 205 -2.55 11.90 -6.46
C GLU A 205 -3.19 12.27 -7.80
N SER A 206 -3.92 13.39 -7.81
CA SER A 206 -4.29 14.02 -9.08
C SER A 206 -3.35 15.18 -9.29
N PRO A 207 -2.70 15.30 -10.47
CA PRO A 207 -1.99 16.52 -10.78
C PRO A 207 -3.03 17.64 -10.77
N GLN A 208 -2.82 18.65 -9.91
CA GLN A 208 -3.47 19.94 -10.10
C GLN A 208 -3.19 20.34 -11.56
N ARG A 209 -4.23 20.76 -12.30
CA ARG A 209 -4.09 21.20 -13.69
C ARG A 209 -2.86 22.10 -13.78
N VAL A 210 -1.77 21.59 -14.32
CA VAL A 210 -0.73 22.45 -14.88
C VAL A 210 -1.41 22.98 -16.12
N VAL A 211 -1.98 24.18 -16.01
CA VAL A 211 -2.36 24.96 -17.17
C VAL A 211 -1.06 25.11 -17.95
N PHE A 212 -0.92 24.37 -19.04
CA PHE A 212 0.07 24.68 -20.06
C PHE A 212 -0.43 25.99 -20.66
N ASP A 213 0.05 27.09 -20.08
CA ASP A 213 -0.03 28.39 -20.70
C ASP A 213 0.93 28.34 -21.88
N ASP A 214 0.42 27.99 -23.06
CA ASP A 214 1.12 28.14 -24.34
C ASP A 214 1.16 29.63 -24.72
N GLY A 215 1.73 30.44 -23.81
CA GLY A 215 2.03 31.85 -23.99
C GLY A 215 3.55 32.06 -23.97
N PRO A 216 4.12 32.88 -24.86
CA PRO A 216 5.56 33.05 -24.92
C PRO A 216 6.04 33.85 -23.70
N GLN A 217 7.05 33.29 -23.04
CA GLN A 217 7.95 33.92 -22.06
C GLN A 217 7.42 34.10 -20.62
N GLY A 218 7.85 33.16 -19.76
CA GLY A 218 8.59 33.42 -18.52
C GLY A 218 8.03 34.40 -17.49
N GLN A 219 7.36 33.89 -16.45
CA GLN A 219 7.72 34.14 -15.04
C GLN A 219 6.89 33.25 -14.09
N ARG A 220 7.59 32.52 -13.22
CA ARG A 220 6.97 31.67 -12.19
C ARG A 220 6.46 32.53 -11.05
N ARG A 221 5.15 32.45 -10.76
CA ARG A 221 4.62 32.72 -9.43
C ARG A 221 3.66 31.59 -9.03
N VAL A 222 4.05 30.85 -7.99
CA VAL A 222 3.17 29.90 -7.31
C VAL A 222 2.29 30.72 -6.37
N GLN A 223 0.98 30.73 -6.61
CA GLN A 223 0.02 31.26 -5.64
C GLN A 223 -1.06 30.21 -5.40
N GLY A 224 -1.04 29.61 -4.21
CA GLY A 224 -2.05 28.65 -3.77
C GLY A 224 -3.39 29.34 -3.56
N ARG A 225 -4.46 28.75 -4.10
CA ARG A 225 -5.84 29.04 -3.68
C ARG A 225 -6.53 27.74 -3.31
N HIS A 226 -6.65 27.52 -2.00
CA HIS A 226 -7.26 26.35 -1.38
C HIS A 226 -8.63 26.70 -0.77
N GLY A 227 -9.52 27.36 -1.53
CA GLY A 227 -10.75 27.86 -0.91
C GLY A 227 -11.92 28.30 -1.78
N GLN A 228 -11.98 27.99 -3.08
CA GLN A 228 -13.12 28.46 -3.91
C GLN A 228 -13.97 27.36 -4.57
N PHE A 229 -13.50 26.11 -4.64
CA PHE A 229 -14.26 25.06 -5.35
C PHE A 229 -15.34 24.37 -4.51
N LEU A 230 -15.38 24.58 -3.19
CA LEU A 230 -16.42 23.98 -2.35
C LEU A 230 -17.73 24.78 -2.35
N GLN A 231 -17.73 26.04 -2.80
CA GLN A 231 -18.90 26.91 -2.71
C GLN A 231 -19.80 26.79 -3.95
N ASP A 232 -19.22 26.50 -5.11
CA ASP A 232 -19.98 26.34 -6.36
C ASP A 232 -20.76 25.02 -6.44
N GLN A 233 -20.39 24.01 -5.62
CA GLN A 233 -21.08 22.72 -5.62
C GLN A 233 -22.31 22.67 -4.69
N GLN A 234 -22.51 23.68 -3.83
CA GLN A 234 -23.71 23.79 -2.98
C GLN A 234 -24.87 24.54 -3.66
N ALA A 235 -24.63 25.25 -4.77
CA ALA A 235 -25.65 26.01 -5.50
C ALA A 235 -26.50 25.16 -6.47
N GLN A 236 -26.16 23.88 -6.70
CA GLN A 236 -26.88 23.00 -7.64
C GLN A 236 -27.93 22.07 -7.01
N LEU A 237 -28.26 22.25 -5.71
CA LEU A 237 -29.21 21.40 -4.98
C LEU A 237 -30.49 22.11 -4.50
N ALA A 238 -30.81 23.32 -4.99
CA ALA A 238 -32.09 23.96 -4.70
C ALA A 238 -33.12 23.66 -5.82
N PRO A 239 -34.35 23.19 -5.48
CA PRO A 239 -35.40 22.95 -6.47
C PRO A 239 -36.03 24.26 -6.98
N PRO A 240 -36.61 24.28 -8.20
CA PRO A 240 -37.18 25.50 -8.77
C PRO A 240 -38.48 25.91 -8.07
N ALA A 241 -38.60 27.21 -7.78
CA ALA A 241 -39.82 27.82 -7.25
C ALA A 241 -40.92 27.86 -8.34
N LEU A 242 -42.14 27.51 -7.92
CA LEU A 242 -43.37 27.59 -8.72
C LEU A 242 -43.63 29.03 -9.19
N HIS A 243 -43.93 29.19 -10.47
CA HIS A 243 -44.41 30.46 -11.03
C HIS A 243 -45.80 30.79 -10.49
N GLY A 244 -45.88 31.88 -9.73
CA GLY A 244 -47.11 32.56 -9.36
C GLY A 244 -47.60 33.48 -10.49
N GLU A 245 -48.92 33.54 -10.56
CA GLU A 245 -49.78 34.30 -11.46
C GLU A 245 -49.40 35.79 -11.57
N GLN A 246 -49.60 36.36 -12.76
CA GLN A 246 -49.82 37.79 -12.91
C GLN A 246 -51.01 38.04 -13.84
N GLU A 247 -52.07 38.55 -13.22
CA GLU A 247 -53.18 39.27 -13.82
C GLU A 247 -52.66 40.41 -14.72
N GLN A 248 -53.26 40.59 -15.89
CA GLN A 248 -53.44 41.91 -16.50
C GLN A 248 -54.85 42.00 -17.06
N GLY A 249 -55.64 42.87 -16.42
CA GLY A 249 -56.88 43.38 -16.99
C GLY A 249 -56.60 44.44 -18.04
N ASN A 250 -57.41 44.43 -19.10
CA ASN A 250 -58.10 45.60 -19.63
C ASN A 250 -59.30 45.14 -20.44
#